data_AF-A0A5K1H8X5-F1
#
_entry.id   AF-A0A5K1H8X5-F1
#
_cell.length_a   1.000
_cell.length_b   1.000
_cell.length_c   1.000
_cell.angle_alpha   90.00
_cell.angle_beta   90.00
_cell.angle_gamma   90.00
#
_symmetry.space_group_name_H-M   'P 1'
#
loop_
_entity.id
_entity.type
_entity.pdbx_description
1 polymer ?
#
loop_
_entity_poly.entity_id
_entity_poly.type
_entity_poly.pdbx_seq_one_letter_code
_entity_poly.pdbx_strand_id
1 'polypeptide(L)' 'GGSSTSRLEIYKTCLEEGCFGVDPLKGIVDGVKDG' A
#
# COMPACT_ATOMS: atom_id res chain seq x y z
N GLY A 1 3.23 14.64 -7.06
CA GLY A 1 1.81 14.71 -6.65
C GLY A 1 1.00 15.21 -7.84
N GLY A 2 0.12 14.38 -8.38
CA GLY A 2 -0.60 14.65 -9.64
C GLY A 2 -2.07 15.03 -9.49
N SER A 3 -2.62 14.98 -8.28
CA SER A 3 -4.01 15.36 -8.00
C SER A 3 -4.13 15.81 -6.55
N SER A 4 -4.66 17.01 -6.33
CA SER A 4 -4.89 17.58 -4.99
C SER A 4 -6.23 17.15 -4.37
N THR A 5 -7.08 16.48 -5.14
CA THR A 5 -8.44 16.08 -4.72
C THR A 5 -8.60 14.57 -4.59
N SER A 6 -7.60 13.79 -4.99
CA SER A 6 -7.61 12.34 -4.82
C SER A 6 -7.47 11.97 -3.34
N ARG A 7 -8.20 10.93 -2.93
CA ARG A 7 -8.02 10.30 -1.62
C ARG A 7 -6.80 9.39 -1.68
N LEU A 8 -5.99 9.43 -0.64
CA LEU A 8 -4.77 8.65 -0.50
C LEU A 8 -4.94 7.68 0.65
N GLU A 9 -4.71 6.41 0.39
CA GLU A 9 -4.63 5.37 1.39
C GLU A 9 -3.26 4.70 1.30
N ILE A 10 -2.62 4.52 2.46
CA ILE A 10 -1.24 4.08 2.54
C ILE A 10 -1.20 2.73 3.22
N TYR A 11 -0.80 1.73 2.45
CA TYR A 11 -0.53 0.38 2.93
C TYR A 11 0.98 0.24 3.12
N LYS A 12 1.43 0.15 4.38
CA LYS A 12 2.85 -0.03 4.68
C LYS A 12 3.23 -1.49 4.42
N THR A 13 4.06 -1.71 3.41
CA THR A 13 4.47 -3.06 2.96
C THR A 13 5.96 -3.35 3.18
N CYS A 14 6.69 -2.39 3.74
CA CYS A 14 8.13 -2.47 3.95
C CYS A 14 8.48 -1.94 5.33
N LEU A 15 9.45 -2.58 5.98
CA LEU A 15 10.08 -2.14 7.23
C LEU A 15 11.51 -1.68 6.94
N GLU A 16 12.22 -1.15 7.94
CA GLU A 16 13.62 -0.74 7.79
C GLU A 16 14.53 -1.91 7.36
N GLU A 17 14.17 -3.13 7.79
CA GLU A 17 14.85 -4.40 7.44
C GLU A 17 14.60 -4.84 5.98
N GLY A 18 13.68 -4.18 5.27
CA GLY A 18 13.32 -4.49 3.88
C GLY A 18 11.84 -4.82 3.67
N CYS A 19 11.52 -5.24 2.46
CA CYS A 19 10.18 -5.68 2.07
C CYS A 19 10.20 -7.19 1.84
N PHE A 20 9.50 -7.96 2.66
CA PHE A 20 9.33 -9.38 2.40
C PHE A 20 8.26 -9.54 1.31
N GLY A 21 8.47 -10.40 0.31
CA GLY A 21 7.56 -10.48 -0.86
C GLY A 21 6.08 -10.71 -0.52
N VAL A 22 5.76 -11.22 0.67
CA VAL A 22 4.39 -11.38 1.19
C VAL A 22 3.72 -10.06 1.58
N ASP A 23 4.49 -9.06 2.03
CA ASP A 23 3.95 -7.81 2.58
C ASP A 23 3.42 -6.88 1.47
N PRO A 24 4.10 -6.69 0.31
CA PRO A 24 3.53 -5.99 -0.83
C PRO A 24 2.26 -6.64 -1.38
N LEU A 25 2.24 -7.97 -1.46
CA LEU A 25 1.07 -8.71 -1.94
C LEU A 25 -0.13 -8.53 -1.00
N LYS A 26 0.10 -8.55 0.31
CA LYS A 26 -0.93 -8.26 1.31
C LYS A 26 -1.47 -6.83 1.17
N GLY A 27 -0.59 -5.85 1.01
CA GLY A 27 -0.99 -4.45 0.82
C GLY A 27 -1.86 -4.24 -0.42
N ILE A 28 -1.57 -4.96 -1.52
CA ILE A 28 -2.40 -4.92 -2.73
C ILE A 28 -3.78 -5.56 -2.47
N VAL A 29 -3.83 -6.71 -1.82
CA VAL A 29 -5.11 -7.39 -1.51
C VAL A 29 -5.98 -6.54 -0.58
N ASP A 30 -5.39 -5.91 0.43
CA ASP A 30 -6.09 -5.03 1.35
C ASP A 30 -6.62 -3.79 0.58
N GLY A 31 -5.81 -3.16 -0.26
CA GLY A 31 -6.26 -2.06 -1.13
C GLY A 31 -7.39 -2.42 -2.10
N VAL A 32 -7.38 -3.63 -2.68
CA VAL A 32 -8.47 -4.12 -3.54
C VAL A 32 -9.75 -4.38 -2.75
N LYS A 33 -9.64 -4.78 -1.48
CA LYS A 33 -10.82 -4.99 -0.61
C LYS A 33 -11.44 -3.67 -0.17
N ASP A 34 -10.63 -2.64 0.01
CA ASP A 34 -11.07 -1.36 0.55
C ASP A 34 -11.74 -0.45 -0.51
N GLY A 35 -11.44 -0.67 -1.81
CA GLY A 35 -12.24 -0.16 -2.95
C GLY A 35 -11.51 0.82 -3.86
#